data_AF-A0A419WMV4-F1
#
_entry.id   AF-A0A419WMV4-F1
#
_cell.length_a   1.000
_cell.length_b   1.000
_cell.length_c   1.000
_cell.angle_alpha   90.00
_cell.angle_beta   90.00
_cell.angle_gamma   90.00
#
_symmetry.space_group_name_H-M   'P 1'
#
loop_
_entity.id
_entity.type
_entity.pdbx_description
1 polymer ?
#
loop_
_entity_poly.entity_id
_entity_poly.type
_entity_poly.pdbx_seq_one_letter_code
_entity_poly.pdbx_strand_id
1 'polypeptide(L)'
;MSLIGDFINSAGGGVLTGLIGNFLTTFANIKMQKLKNQHEIAMVQANTEAMKAETEANIQITETQVQGELAKSDNEIYHEAIKQEGKRNISNEIIAKLFDSPWTTWLGCILVFLLGIVDFLKTAIRPGLTIYFVILTSWLTWIAYNIIVDAGEVMTAEEAVSIFKNQVNQIVYLTVTCVIWWFADRRNAKFQYRLNDGNLRK
;
A
#
# COMPACT_ATOMS: atom_id res chain seq x y z
N MET A 1 -44.25 -85.49 -38.98
CA MET A 1 -44.70 -84.83 -37.73
C MET A 1 -43.46 -84.43 -36.96
N SER A 2 -43.04 -83.16 -37.02
CA SER A 2 -42.32 -82.39 -35.96
C SER A 2 -41.62 -81.11 -36.46
N LEU A 3 -41.50 -80.83 -37.76
CA LEU A 3 -40.76 -79.63 -38.22
C LEU A 3 -41.45 -78.27 -37.95
N ILE A 4 -42.73 -78.25 -37.59
CA ILE A 4 -43.47 -77.02 -37.22
C ILE A 4 -43.49 -76.82 -35.68
N GLY A 5 -43.32 -77.89 -34.90
CA GLY A 5 -43.32 -77.85 -33.44
C GLY A 5 -42.00 -77.36 -32.83
N ASP A 6 -40.87 -77.63 -33.49
CA ASP A 6 -39.54 -77.25 -32.98
C ASP A 6 -39.16 -75.78 -33.27
N PHE A 7 -39.78 -75.16 -34.27
CA PHE A 7 -39.58 -73.73 -34.56
C PHE A 7 -40.37 -72.81 -33.60
N ILE A 8 -41.53 -73.26 -33.11
CA ILE A 8 -42.38 -72.47 -32.20
C ILE A 8 -41.82 -72.50 -30.76
N ASN A 9 -41.22 -73.61 -30.33
CA ASN A 9 -40.64 -73.73 -28.98
C ASN A 9 -39.24 -73.11 -28.84
N SER A 10 -38.49 -72.86 -29.93
CA SER A 10 -37.14 -72.28 -29.87
C SER A 10 -37.06 -70.79 -30.18
N ALA A 11 -38.07 -70.19 -30.81
CA ALA A 11 -38.05 -68.78 -31.23
C ALA A 11 -38.92 -67.83 -30.36
N GLY A 12 -39.90 -68.34 -29.60
CA GLY A 12 -40.84 -67.49 -28.82
C GLY A 12 -40.33 -67.00 -27.45
N GLY A 13 -39.47 -67.76 -26.78
CA GLY A 13 -39.02 -67.43 -25.41
C GLY A 13 -37.80 -66.50 -25.32
N GLY A 14 -36.95 -66.47 -26.35
CA GLY A 14 -35.73 -65.65 -26.38
C GLY A 14 -35.96 -64.17 -26.67
N VAL A 15 -37.02 -63.84 -27.44
CA VAL A 15 -37.31 -62.46 -27.85
C VAL A 15 -37.88 -61.64 -26.70
N LEU A 16 -38.80 -62.20 -25.89
CA LEU A 16 -39.37 -61.49 -24.73
C LEU A 16 -38.34 -61.30 -23.60
N THR A 17 -37.47 -62.28 -23.37
CA THR A 17 -36.45 -62.21 -22.31
C THR A 17 -35.28 -61.28 -22.68
N GLY A 18 -34.89 -61.25 -23.96
CA GLY A 18 -33.88 -60.33 -24.49
C GLY A 18 -34.34 -58.87 -24.53
N LEU A 19 -35.62 -58.61 -24.82
CA LEU A 19 -36.19 -57.27 -24.78
C LEU A 19 -36.25 -56.71 -23.35
N ILE A 20 -36.73 -57.48 -22.36
CA ILE A 20 -36.80 -57.04 -20.97
C ILE A 20 -35.39 -56.78 -20.39
N GLY A 21 -34.41 -57.65 -20.69
CA GLY A 21 -33.02 -57.43 -20.31
C GLY A 21 -32.42 -56.15 -20.90
N ASN A 22 -32.72 -55.84 -22.16
CA ASN A 22 -32.22 -54.63 -22.82
C ASN A 22 -32.88 -53.35 -22.27
N PHE A 23 -34.17 -53.38 -21.93
CA PHE A 23 -34.86 -52.26 -21.29
C PHE A 23 -34.33 -51.97 -19.87
N LEU A 24 -34.11 -53.01 -19.05
CA LEU A 24 -33.53 -52.84 -17.71
C LEU A 24 -32.08 -52.34 -17.77
N THR A 25 -31.28 -52.87 -18.71
CA THR A 25 -29.90 -52.43 -18.91
C THR A 25 -29.84 -50.98 -19.40
N THR A 26 -30.72 -50.59 -20.32
CA THR A 26 -30.82 -49.20 -20.81
C THR A 26 -31.21 -48.24 -19.69
N PHE A 27 -32.20 -48.61 -18.86
CA PHE A 27 -32.61 -47.79 -17.72
C PHE A 27 -31.50 -47.67 -16.66
N ALA A 28 -30.83 -48.77 -16.35
CA ALA A 28 -29.67 -48.79 -15.45
C ALA A 28 -28.52 -47.93 -16.01
N ASN A 29 -28.23 -48.02 -17.31
CA ASN A 29 -27.20 -47.21 -17.97
C ASN A 29 -27.54 -45.72 -17.98
N ILE A 30 -28.79 -45.33 -18.22
CA ILE A 30 -29.22 -43.91 -18.15
C ILE A 30 -29.07 -43.38 -16.72
N LYS A 31 -29.46 -44.16 -15.70
CA LYS A 31 -29.30 -43.77 -14.29
C LYS A 31 -27.82 -43.67 -13.90
N MET A 32 -27.00 -44.63 -14.34
CA MET A 32 -25.55 -44.62 -14.14
C MET A 32 -24.89 -43.41 -14.82
N GLN A 33 -25.31 -43.06 -16.04
CA GLN A 33 -24.81 -41.91 -16.77
C GLN A 33 -25.20 -40.60 -16.10
N LYS A 34 -26.43 -40.49 -15.56
CA LYS A 34 -26.82 -39.33 -14.75
C LYS A 34 -25.97 -39.18 -13.49
N LEU A 35 -25.68 -40.28 -12.78
CA LEU A 35 -24.81 -40.25 -11.60
C LEU A 35 -23.37 -39.87 -11.95
N LYS A 36 -22.83 -40.37 -13.07
CA LYS A 36 -21.51 -39.96 -13.59
C LYS A 36 -21.47 -38.47 -13.92
N ASN A 37 -22.47 -37.95 -14.63
CA ASN A 37 -22.55 -36.53 -14.95
C ASN A 37 -22.66 -35.67 -13.69
N GLN A 38 -23.45 -36.09 -12.69
CA GLN A 38 -23.52 -35.40 -11.40
C GLN A 38 -22.18 -35.41 -10.66
N HIS A 39 -21.46 -36.53 -10.69
CA HIS A 39 -20.14 -36.64 -10.11
C HIS A 39 -19.10 -35.77 -10.82
N GLU A 40 -19.11 -35.73 -12.16
CA GLU A 40 -18.24 -34.84 -12.94
C GLU A 40 -18.52 -33.37 -12.65
N ILE A 41 -19.80 -32.97 -12.55
CA ILE A 41 -20.17 -31.60 -12.15
C ILE A 41 -19.68 -31.30 -10.73
N ALA A 42 -19.88 -32.22 -9.78
CA ALA A 42 -19.42 -32.04 -8.40
C ALA A 42 -17.87 -31.94 -8.32
N MET A 43 -17.15 -32.74 -9.11
CA MET A 43 -15.69 -32.67 -9.20
C MET A 43 -15.21 -31.36 -9.80
N VAL A 44 -15.85 -30.88 -10.87
CA VAL A 44 -15.52 -29.57 -11.48
C VAL A 44 -15.80 -28.43 -10.50
N GLN A 45 -16.91 -28.48 -9.78
CA GLN A 45 -17.25 -27.49 -8.75
C GLN A 45 -16.22 -27.48 -7.62
N ALA A 46 -15.90 -28.65 -7.05
CA ALA A 46 -14.89 -28.78 -5.99
C ALA A 46 -13.51 -28.31 -6.44
N ASN A 47 -13.09 -28.66 -7.67
CA ASN A 47 -11.83 -28.17 -8.25
C ASN A 47 -11.84 -26.66 -8.47
N THR A 48 -12.98 -26.09 -8.89
CA THR A 48 -13.11 -24.64 -9.08
C THR A 48 -13.04 -23.90 -7.75
N GLU A 49 -13.66 -24.43 -6.70
CA GLU A 49 -13.59 -23.87 -5.34
C GLU A 49 -12.17 -23.96 -4.77
N ALA A 50 -11.50 -25.10 -4.92
CA ALA A 50 -10.11 -25.27 -4.52
C ALA A 50 -9.18 -24.30 -5.26
N MET A 51 -9.36 -24.15 -6.58
CA MET A 51 -8.56 -23.22 -7.40
C MET A 51 -8.80 -21.75 -7.01
N LYS A 52 -10.04 -21.38 -6.67
CA LYS A 52 -10.35 -20.04 -6.17
C LYS A 52 -9.65 -19.79 -4.83
N ALA A 53 -9.74 -20.73 -3.89
CA ALA A 53 -9.09 -20.63 -2.59
C ALA A 53 -7.56 -20.53 -2.71
N GLU A 54 -6.95 -21.31 -3.62
CA GLU A 54 -5.51 -21.23 -3.89
C GLU A 54 -5.13 -19.89 -4.52
N THR A 55 -5.91 -19.39 -5.48
CA THR A 55 -5.67 -18.09 -6.11
C THR A 55 -5.78 -16.96 -5.10
N GLU A 56 -6.78 -16.99 -4.23
CA GLU A 56 -6.97 -15.99 -3.17
C GLU A 56 -5.81 -16.03 -2.15
N ALA A 57 -5.38 -17.22 -1.73
CA ALA A 57 -4.20 -17.38 -0.87
C ALA A 57 -2.94 -16.84 -1.55
N ASN A 58 -2.74 -17.10 -2.84
CA ASN A 58 -1.60 -16.60 -3.60
C ASN A 58 -1.63 -15.07 -3.77
N ILE A 59 -2.81 -14.49 -3.99
CA ILE A 59 -2.99 -13.03 -4.01
C ILE A 59 -2.60 -12.46 -2.64
N GLN A 60 -3.10 -13.04 -1.54
CA GLN A 60 -2.78 -12.57 -0.19
C GLN A 60 -1.28 -12.67 0.14
N ILE A 61 -0.62 -13.77 -0.26
CA ILE A 61 0.83 -13.93 -0.10
C ILE A 61 1.57 -12.88 -0.92
N THR A 62 1.16 -12.67 -2.17
CA THR A 62 1.79 -11.67 -3.05
C THR A 62 1.61 -10.26 -2.50
N GLU A 63 0.42 -9.90 -2.03
CA GLU A 63 0.15 -8.61 -1.38
C GLU A 63 1.01 -8.44 -0.13
N THR A 64 1.12 -9.48 0.71
CA THR A 64 1.95 -9.45 1.92
C THR A 64 3.43 -9.29 1.57
N GLN A 65 3.91 -9.96 0.51
CA GLN A 65 5.28 -9.82 0.03
C GLN A 65 5.55 -8.42 -0.53
N VAL A 66 4.66 -7.90 -1.36
CA VAL A 66 4.74 -6.53 -1.92
C VAL A 66 4.73 -5.50 -0.80
N GLN A 67 3.82 -5.63 0.18
CA GLN A 67 3.79 -4.74 1.34
C GLN A 67 5.07 -4.84 2.18
N GLY A 68 5.58 -6.05 2.39
CA GLY A 68 6.85 -6.28 3.08
C GLY A 68 8.05 -5.67 2.35
N GLU A 69 8.08 -5.76 1.01
CA GLU A 69 9.13 -5.18 0.18
C GLU A 69 9.04 -3.64 0.16
N LEU A 70 7.83 -3.08 0.05
CA LEU A 70 7.61 -1.64 0.19
C LEU A 70 8.06 -1.13 1.57
N ALA A 71 7.74 -1.86 2.64
CA ALA A 71 8.17 -1.50 3.99
C ALA A 71 9.69 -1.59 4.16
N LYS A 72 10.36 -2.58 3.53
CA LYS A 72 11.83 -2.66 3.51
C LYS A 72 12.44 -1.51 2.73
N SER A 73 11.96 -1.24 1.52
CA SER A 73 12.42 -0.13 0.68
C SER A 73 12.23 1.21 1.37
N ASP A 74 11.09 1.45 2.03
CA ASP A 74 10.84 2.68 2.77
C ASP A 74 11.76 2.83 3.98
N ASN A 75 12.10 1.72 4.68
CA ASN A 75 13.09 1.74 5.75
C ASN A 75 14.50 2.02 5.22
N GLU A 76 14.89 1.45 4.09
CA GLU A 76 16.17 1.72 3.43
C GLU A 76 16.27 3.19 3.00
N ILE A 77 15.23 3.72 2.36
CA ILE A 77 15.11 5.14 2.00
C ILE A 77 15.19 6.03 3.25
N TYR A 78 14.56 5.63 4.35
CA TYR A 78 14.64 6.36 5.61
C TYR A 78 16.06 6.36 6.20
N HIS A 79 16.74 5.21 6.21
CA HIS A 79 18.14 5.11 6.64
C HIS A 79 19.08 5.91 5.74
N GLU A 80 18.84 5.94 4.44
CA GLU A 80 19.59 6.79 3.52
C GLU A 80 19.30 8.27 3.71
N ALA A 81 18.04 8.65 3.96
CA ALA A 81 17.69 10.03 4.29
C ALA A 81 18.40 10.49 5.56
N ILE A 82 18.47 9.66 6.61
CA ILE A 82 19.26 9.94 7.83
C ILE A 82 20.75 10.07 7.49
N LYS A 83 21.31 9.16 6.68
CA LYS A 83 22.71 9.24 6.25
C LYS A 83 22.99 10.50 5.43
N GLN A 84 22.06 10.93 4.58
CA GLN A 84 22.17 12.17 3.80
C GLN A 84 21.99 13.42 4.68
N GLU A 85 21.11 13.40 5.68
CA GLU A 85 21.00 14.46 6.69
C GLU A 85 22.31 14.63 7.47
N GLY A 86 23.07 13.56 7.67
CA GLY A 86 24.41 13.60 8.27
C GLY A 86 25.57 13.88 7.30
N LYS A 87 25.35 13.88 5.99
CA LYS A 87 26.40 14.23 5.01
C LYS A 87 26.50 15.75 4.96
N ARG A 88 27.66 16.27 5.38
CA ARG A 88 28.04 17.67 5.19
C ARG A 88 27.85 18.03 3.71
N ASN A 89 27.27 19.20 3.44
CA ASN A 89 27.04 19.68 2.07
C ASN A 89 28.36 19.86 1.27
N ILE A 90 29.51 19.75 1.92
CA ILE A 90 30.83 19.85 1.30
C ILE A 90 31.52 18.49 1.35
N SER A 91 31.91 17.97 0.19
CA SER A 91 32.80 16.80 0.13
C SER A 91 34.17 17.19 0.68
N ASN A 92 34.82 16.28 1.42
CA ASN A 92 36.17 16.51 1.95
C ASN A 92 37.18 16.87 0.84
N GLU A 93 36.92 16.46 -0.40
CA GLU A 93 37.76 16.79 -1.56
C GLU A 93 37.62 18.24 -2.01
N ILE A 94 36.40 18.82 -1.97
CA ILE A 94 36.18 20.23 -2.29
C ILE A 94 36.83 21.11 -1.22
N ILE A 95 36.72 20.70 0.06
CA ILE A 95 37.42 21.36 1.17
C ILE A 95 38.94 21.32 0.91
N ALA A 96 39.50 20.15 0.65
CA ALA A 96 40.94 20.01 0.39
C ALA A 96 41.42 20.92 -0.74
N LYS A 97 40.72 20.95 -1.89
CA LYS A 97 41.05 21.82 -3.02
C LYS A 97 40.91 23.32 -2.72
N LEU A 98 40.00 23.71 -1.82
CA LEU A 98 39.81 25.10 -1.42
C LEU A 98 40.97 25.60 -0.54
N PHE A 99 41.60 24.70 0.21
CA PHE A 99 42.70 24.97 1.14
C PHE A 99 44.11 24.74 0.53
N ASP A 100 44.21 24.28 -0.73
CA ASP A 100 45.50 24.04 -1.40
C ASP A 100 46.31 25.31 -1.71
N SER A 101 45.66 26.48 -1.76
CA SER A 101 46.34 27.77 -1.99
C SER A 101 46.16 28.74 -0.81
N PRO A 102 47.24 29.39 -0.34
CA PRO A 102 47.16 30.36 0.76
C PRO A 102 46.29 31.59 0.40
N TRP A 103 46.11 31.89 -0.89
CA TRP A 103 45.26 32.99 -1.35
C TRP A 103 43.76 32.63 -1.39
N THR A 104 43.41 31.34 -1.52
CA THR A 104 42.01 30.87 -1.50
C THR A 104 41.54 30.45 -0.10
N THR A 105 42.47 30.23 0.83
CA THR A 105 42.21 29.77 2.19
C THR A 105 41.27 30.68 2.99
N TRP A 106 41.43 32.00 2.93
CA TRP A 106 40.58 32.93 3.69
C TRP A 106 39.13 32.94 3.16
N LEU A 107 38.97 32.86 1.84
CA LEU A 107 37.66 32.79 1.18
C LEU A 107 37.00 31.42 1.43
N GLY A 108 37.82 30.36 1.50
CA GLY A 108 37.39 29.03 1.90
C GLY A 108 36.88 28.95 3.34
N CYS A 109 37.55 29.60 4.30
CA CYS A 109 37.07 29.69 5.68
C CYS A 109 35.69 30.36 5.76
N ILE A 110 35.47 31.47 5.05
CA ILE A 110 34.18 32.16 5.02
C ILE A 110 33.09 31.28 4.39
N LEU A 111 33.42 30.58 3.30
CA LEU A 111 32.48 29.72 2.59
C LEU A 111 32.09 28.49 3.44
N VAL A 112 33.07 27.84 4.09
CA VAL A 112 32.81 26.74 5.03
C VAL A 112 31.97 27.20 6.22
N PHE A 113 32.23 28.40 6.74
CA PHE A 113 31.42 28.98 7.82
C PHE A 113 29.98 29.26 7.39
N LEU A 114 29.76 29.89 6.23
CA LEU A 114 28.42 30.15 5.69
C LEU A 114 27.66 28.84 5.43
N LEU A 115 28.30 27.85 4.83
CA LEU A 115 27.68 26.54 4.61
C LEU A 115 27.40 25.80 5.92
N GLY A 116 28.26 25.93 6.93
CA GLY A 116 28.00 25.44 8.28
C GLY A 116 26.77 26.08 8.92
N ILE A 117 26.55 27.38 8.70
CA ILE A 117 25.32 28.06 9.14
C ILE A 117 24.10 27.49 8.40
N VAL A 118 24.19 27.25 7.10
CA VAL A 118 23.09 26.67 6.32
C VAL A 118 22.75 25.26 6.83
N ASP A 119 23.75 24.42 7.11
CA ASP A 119 23.57 23.08 7.68
C ASP A 119 22.93 23.15 9.07
N PHE A 120 23.37 24.10 9.91
CA PHE A 120 22.78 24.35 11.22
C PHE A 120 21.31 24.80 11.11
N LEU A 121 21.02 25.79 10.25
CA LEU A 121 19.66 26.28 10.04
C LEU A 121 18.76 25.17 9.50
N LYS A 122 19.21 24.39 8.50
CA LYS A 122 18.44 23.27 7.97
C LYS A 122 18.07 22.26 9.07
N THR A 123 19.01 21.97 9.96
CA THR A 123 18.79 21.07 11.10
C THR A 123 17.86 21.68 12.14
N ALA A 124 17.98 22.99 12.40
CA ALA A 124 17.20 23.70 13.41
C ALA A 124 15.76 24.05 12.97
N ILE A 125 15.49 24.21 11.67
CA ILE A 125 14.15 24.57 11.18
C ILE A 125 13.12 23.48 11.51
N ARG A 126 13.50 22.18 11.55
CA ARG A 126 12.60 21.08 11.94
C ARG A 126 12.05 21.23 13.36
N PRO A 127 12.87 21.20 14.41
CA PRO A 127 12.37 21.42 15.77
C PRO A 127 11.78 22.82 15.94
N GLY A 128 12.33 23.83 15.25
CA GLY A 128 11.80 25.20 15.27
C GLY A 128 10.35 25.28 14.80
N LEU A 129 10.03 24.69 13.65
CA LEU A 129 8.67 24.67 13.11
C LEU A 129 7.71 23.86 13.99
N THR A 130 8.15 22.73 14.55
CA THR A 130 7.31 21.94 15.45
C THR A 130 6.99 22.69 16.74
N ILE A 131 7.99 23.32 17.37
CA ILE A 131 7.80 24.13 18.57
C ILE A 131 6.90 25.32 18.26
N TYR A 132 7.17 26.03 17.17
CA TYR A 132 6.34 27.15 16.71
C TYR A 132 4.89 26.73 16.48
N PHE A 133 4.67 25.59 15.81
CA PHE A 133 3.34 25.05 15.58
C PHE A 133 2.59 24.76 16.88
N VAL A 134 3.22 24.08 17.84
CA VAL A 134 2.60 23.76 19.15
C VAL A 134 2.27 25.03 19.93
N ILE A 135 3.19 26.00 19.98
CA ILE A 135 2.97 27.26 20.70
C ILE A 135 1.84 28.05 20.05
N LEU A 136 1.88 28.21 18.73
CA LEU A 136 0.92 29.04 18.00
C LEU A 136 -0.49 28.43 18.05
N THR A 137 -0.63 27.12 17.86
CA THR A 137 -1.93 26.44 17.96
C THR A 137 -2.50 26.53 19.38
N SER A 138 -1.67 26.36 20.41
CA SER A 138 -2.08 26.55 21.81
C SER A 138 -2.51 27.99 22.09
N TRP A 139 -1.73 28.96 21.62
CA TRP A 139 -2.00 30.38 21.79
C TRP A 139 -3.30 30.81 21.09
N LEU A 140 -3.51 30.38 19.85
CA LEU A 140 -4.73 30.69 19.12
C LEU A 140 -5.97 30.06 19.77
N THR A 141 -5.84 28.82 20.26
CA THR A 141 -6.94 28.14 20.97
C THR A 141 -7.29 28.90 22.26
N TRP A 142 -6.29 29.40 22.97
CA TRP A 142 -6.48 30.22 24.16
C TRP A 142 -7.17 31.56 23.86
N ILE A 143 -6.77 32.26 22.79
CA ILE A 143 -7.45 33.48 22.35
C ILE A 143 -8.92 33.20 21.98
N ALA A 144 -9.17 32.15 21.18
CA ALA A 144 -10.52 31.79 20.77
C ALA A 144 -11.41 31.47 21.97
N TYR A 145 -10.87 30.76 22.97
CA TYR A 145 -11.57 30.48 24.21
C TYR A 145 -11.91 31.76 24.99
N ASN A 146 -10.94 32.66 25.17
CA ASN A 146 -11.18 33.92 25.89
C ASN A 146 -12.23 34.78 25.19
N ILE A 147 -12.23 34.87 23.86
CA ILE A 147 -13.25 35.62 23.11
C ILE A 147 -14.65 35.05 23.38
N ILE A 148 -14.80 33.71 23.41
CA ILE A 148 -16.09 33.06 23.67
C ILE A 148 -16.55 33.33 25.11
N VAL A 149 -15.64 33.24 26.09
CA VAL A 149 -15.95 33.47 27.51
C VAL A 149 -16.27 34.93 27.79
N ASP A 150 -15.47 35.87 27.27
CA ASP A 150 -15.63 37.31 27.48
C ASP A 150 -16.88 37.85 26.77
N ALA A 151 -17.27 37.26 25.64
CA ALA A 151 -18.49 37.65 24.94
C ALA A 151 -19.77 37.14 25.62
N GLY A 152 -19.69 36.17 26.53
CA GLY A 152 -20.81 35.69 27.36
C GLY A 152 -22.08 35.36 26.55
N GLU A 153 -23.24 35.80 27.04
CA GLU A 153 -24.55 35.63 26.36
C GLU A 153 -24.77 36.60 25.17
N VAL A 154 -23.86 37.55 24.95
CA VAL A 154 -24.01 38.59 23.92
C VAL A 154 -23.71 38.04 22.52
N MET A 155 -22.94 36.96 22.43
CA MET A 155 -22.58 36.33 21.18
C MET A 155 -23.59 35.26 20.77
N THR A 156 -24.05 35.31 19.53
CA THR A 156 -24.94 34.27 19.01
C THR A 156 -24.19 32.95 18.82
N ALA A 157 -24.90 31.83 18.95
CA ALA A 157 -24.30 30.50 18.73
C ALA A 157 -23.68 30.36 17.33
N GLU A 158 -24.20 31.09 16.34
CA GLU A 158 -23.70 31.06 14.96
C GLU A 158 -22.36 31.79 14.82
N GLU A 159 -22.17 32.93 15.49
CA GLU A 159 -20.90 33.65 15.56
C GLU A 159 -19.81 32.84 16.27
N ALA A 160 -20.17 32.17 17.37
CA ALA A 160 -19.26 31.28 18.11
C ALA A 160 -18.73 30.15 17.21
N VAL A 161 -19.63 29.51 16.45
CA VAL A 161 -19.28 28.45 15.50
C VAL A 161 -18.42 28.98 14.35
N SER A 162 -18.67 30.20 13.87
CA SER A 162 -17.87 30.84 12.83
C SER A 162 -16.43 31.08 13.27
N ILE A 163 -16.23 31.62 14.49
CA ILE A 163 -14.90 31.81 15.08
C ILE A 163 -14.17 30.48 15.20
N PHE A 164 -14.84 29.45 15.71
CA PHE A 164 -14.26 28.12 15.85
C PHE A 164 -13.88 27.50 14.51
N LYS A 165 -14.73 27.61 13.48
CA LYS A 165 -14.42 27.14 12.12
C LYS A 165 -13.19 27.83 11.53
N ASN A 166 -13.09 29.15 11.69
CA ASN A 166 -11.93 29.91 11.23
C ASN A 166 -10.65 29.45 11.95
N GLN A 167 -10.75 29.19 13.25
CA GLN A 167 -9.63 28.69 14.05
C GLN A 167 -9.17 27.29 13.59
N VAL A 168 -10.11 26.38 13.37
CA VAL A 168 -9.81 25.03 12.86
C VAL A 168 -9.14 25.12 11.48
N ASN A 169 -9.64 25.97 10.58
CA ASN A 169 -9.04 26.15 9.25
C ASN A 169 -7.59 26.64 9.33
N GLN A 170 -7.27 27.56 10.25
CA GLN A 170 -5.90 28.02 10.47
C GLN A 170 -5.00 26.91 11.02
N ILE A 171 -5.49 26.11 11.98
CA ILE A 171 -4.74 24.97 12.54
C ILE A 171 -4.47 23.93 11.44
N VAL A 172 -5.48 23.59 10.63
CA VAL A 172 -5.34 22.65 9.52
C VAL A 172 -4.31 23.16 8.51
N TYR A 173 -4.38 24.44 8.12
CA TYR A 173 -3.41 25.05 7.21
C TYR A 173 -1.97 24.97 7.74
N LEU A 174 -1.77 25.32 9.01
CA LEU A 174 -0.46 25.24 9.66
C LEU A 174 0.04 23.80 9.76
N THR A 175 -0.86 22.86 10.07
CA THR A 175 -0.55 21.43 10.15
C THR A 175 -0.08 20.90 8.81
N VAL A 176 -0.83 21.18 7.74
CA VAL A 176 -0.48 20.77 6.37
C VAL A 176 0.86 21.35 5.95
N THR A 177 1.11 22.62 6.25
CA THR A 177 2.41 23.28 5.97
C THR A 177 3.56 22.58 6.70
N CYS A 178 3.41 22.28 7.99
CA CYS A 178 4.42 21.58 8.77
C CYS A 178 4.68 20.15 8.25
N VAL A 179 3.61 19.42 7.92
CA VAL A 179 3.68 18.07 7.37
C VAL A 179 4.38 18.07 6.02
N ILE A 180 3.98 18.96 5.09
CA ILE A 180 4.63 19.09 3.78
C ILE A 180 6.13 19.33 3.96
N TRP A 181 6.52 20.24 4.86
CA TRP A 181 7.92 20.54 5.08
C TRP A 181 8.70 19.34 5.66
N TRP A 182 8.08 18.58 6.59
CA TRP A 182 8.68 17.37 7.15
C TRP A 182 8.88 16.26 6.10
N PHE A 183 7.91 16.07 5.20
CA PHE A 183 7.95 15.00 4.20
C PHE A 183 8.59 15.41 2.86
N ALA A 184 8.76 16.72 2.59
CA ALA A 184 9.41 17.21 1.37
C ALA A 184 10.88 16.76 1.28
N ASP A 185 11.61 16.74 2.40
CA ASP A 185 13.02 16.29 2.41
C ASP A 185 13.12 14.78 2.11
N ARG A 186 12.16 13.96 2.56
CA ARG A 186 12.11 12.52 2.23
C ARG A 186 11.89 12.27 0.74
N ARG A 187 11.05 13.08 0.07
CA ARG A 187 10.88 13.00 -1.39
C ARG A 187 12.19 13.31 -2.13
N ASN A 188 12.96 14.28 -1.64
CA ASN A 188 14.25 14.62 -2.22
C ASN A 188 15.27 13.49 -2.01
N ALA A 189 15.31 12.87 -0.83
CA ALA A 189 16.13 11.69 -0.57
C ALA A 189 15.78 10.52 -1.51
N LYS A 190 14.49 10.23 -1.72
CA LYS A 190 14.02 9.21 -2.67
C LYS A 190 14.35 9.54 -4.13
N PHE A 191 14.45 10.81 -4.48
CA PHE A 191 14.90 11.23 -5.81
C PHE A 191 16.42 11.02 -5.97
N GLN A 192 17.21 11.40 -4.98
CA GLN A 192 18.66 11.21 -4.97
C GLN A 192 19.06 9.73 -4.94
N TYR A 193 18.36 8.90 -4.16
CA TYR A 193 18.55 7.44 -4.18
C TYR A 193 18.36 6.88 -5.58
N ARG A 194 17.25 7.22 -6.25
CA ARG A 194 16.98 6.78 -7.64
C ARG A 194 18.03 7.27 -8.65
N LEU A 195 18.61 8.45 -8.45
CA LEU A 195 19.71 8.92 -9.30
C LEU A 195 21.01 8.13 -9.07
N ASN A 196 21.32 7.80 -7.81
CA ASN A 196 22.53 7.04 -7.46
C ASN A 196 22.41 5.55 -7.82
N ASP A 197 21.23 4.97 -7.73
CA ASP A 197 20.97 3.55 -8.02
C ASP A 197 20.64 3.32 -9.52
N GLY A 198 20.11 4.33 -10.20
CA GLY A 198 19.57 4.24 -11.56
C GLY A 198 20.57 4.31 -12.73
N ASN A 199 21.87 4.39 -12.47
CA ASN A 199 22.91 4.31 -13.51
C ASN A 199 23.88 3.14 -13.32
N LEU A 200 23.69 2.32 -12.28
CA LEU A 200 24.31 1.01 -12.19
C LEU A 200 23.44 0.01 -12.97
N ARG A 201 23.39 0.17 -14.29
CA ARG A 201 23.02 -0.94 -15.17
C ARG A 201 24.07 -2.02 -14.96
N LYS A 202 23.76 -3.01 -14.13
CA LYS A 202 24.46 -4.30 -14.15
C LYS A 202 24.18 -5.00 -15.47
#